data_AF-A0A7G2CT12-F1
#
_entry.id   AF-A0A7G2CT12-F1
#
_cell.length_a   1.000
_cell.length_b   1.000
_cell.length_c   1.000
_cell.angle_alpha   90.00
_cell.angle_beta   90.00
_cell.angle_gamma   90.00
#
_symmetry.space_group_name_H-M   'P 1'
#
loop_
_entity.id
_entity.type
_entity.pdbx_description
1 polymer ?
#
loop_
_entity_poly.entity_id
_entity_poly.type
_entity_poly.pdbx_seq_one_letter_code
_entity_poly.pdbx_strand_id
1 'polypeptide(L)'
;MKRFAAGPLNAVRGAVLMTPSRFGMLEHKTKGSPYMKHLDIYARRDPQLAPYLLREVDIEYKRKCRKVKFLVWLILFTVSMALQTRMQSEELHYMRLFAELMKKEQDAKDEDNVKRREIFVQYMNLVKDAFFRSQKWTKSDDLSARNAFRS
;
A
#
# COMPACT_ATOMS: atom_id res chain seq x y z
N MET A 1 21.50 5.95 -31.62
CA MET A 1 22.66 6.13 -30.71
C MET A 1 22.50 7.45 -29.96
N LYS A 2 22.64 7.42 -28.62
CA LYS A 2 23.15 8.51 -27.71
C LYS A 2 22.48 9.89 -27.81
N ARG A 3 21.98 10.56 -26.76
CA ARG A 3 22.02 10.43 -25.29
C ARG A 3 20.84 11.25 -24.75
N PHE A 4 20.13 10.72 -23.77
CA PHE A 4 19.15 11.47 -22.97
C PHE A 4 19.89 12.53 -22.14
N ALA A 5 19.35 13.76 -22.15
CA ALA A 5 19.74 14.81 -21.24
C ALA A 5 19.33 14.41 -19.81
N ALA A 6 20.33 14.05 -19.01
CA ALA A 6 20.18 13.86 -17.58
C ALA A 6 19.94 15.24 -16.95
N GLY A 7 18.71 15.49 -16.50
CA GLY A 7 18.42 16.55 -15.55
C GLY A 7 19.18 16.32 -14.23
N PRO A 8 19.49 17.37 -13.47
CA PRO A 8 20.36 17.27 -12.31
C PRO A 8 19.68 16.47 -11.18
N LEU A 9 20.01 15.18 -11.14
CA LEU A 9 20.14 14.40 -9.91
C LEU A 9 21.15 15.14 -9.02
N ASN A 10 20.67 15.91 -8.04
CA ASN A 10 21.31 16.17 -6.74
C ASN A 10 20.65 17.39 -6.05
N ALA A 11 19.46 17.18 -5.49
CA ALA A 11 18.90 18.05 -4.47
C ALA A 11 18.28 17.21 -3.33
N VAL A 12 19.03 16.21 -2.85
CA VAL A 12 18.68 15.41 -1.66
C VAL A 12 19.86 15.35 -0.66
N ARG A 13 20.71 16.38 -0.69
CA ARG A 13 21.74 16.60 0.33
C ARG A 13 21.46 17.94 0.99
N GLY A 14 20.92 17.91 2.20
CA GLY A 14 20.86 19.12 3.02
C GLY A 14 19.58 19.35 3.83
N ALA A 15 18.66 18.40 3.94
CA ALA A 15 17.77 18.39 5.10
C ALA A 15 18.51 17.71 6.27
N VAL A 16 19.66 18.29 6.65
CA VAL A 16 20.14 18.14 8.03
C VAL A 16 18.98 18.66 8.85
N LEU A 17 18.26 17.74 9.48
CA LEU A 17 17.35 18.02 10.57
C LEU A 17 18.17 18.82 11.58
N MET A 18 18.13 20.14 11.44
CA MET A 18 18.47 21.11 12.46
C MET A 18 17.42 20.91 13.55
N THR A 19 17.53 19.81 14.28
CA THR A 19 16.83 19.60 15.53
C THR A 19 17.38 20.67 16.47
N PRO A 20 16.59 21.69 16.85
CA PRO A 20 17.03 22.60 17.89
C PRO A 20 17.30 21.76 19.13
N SER A 21 18.41 22.04 19.81
CA SER A 21 18.81 21.63 21.16
C SER A 21 17.70 21.06 22.07
N ARG A 22 17.17 19.87 21.75
CA ARG A 22 16.15 19.14 22.52
C ARG A 22 16.67 17.78 22.98
N PHE A 23 17.96 17.52 22.80
CA PHE A 23 18.64 16.36 23.40
C PHE A 23 18.79 16.46 24.92
N GLY A 24 18.48 17.63 25.53
CA GLY A 24 18.41 17.79 26.98
C GLY A 24 17.30 16.97 27.66
N MET A 25 16.38 16.34 26.91
CA MET A 25 15.38 15.43 27.46
C MET A 25 15.88 13.97 27.61
N LEU A 26 16.99 13.62 26.94
CA LEU A 26 17.65 12.32 27.03
C LEU A 26 18.91 12.37 27.91
N GLU A 27 19.49 13.55 28.12
CA GLU A 27 20.62 13.75 29.03
C GLU A 27 20.12 13.85 30.49
N HIS A 28 19.83 12.71 31.11
CA HIS A 28 19.52 12.69 32.54
C HIS A 28 20.82 12.76 33.36
N LYS A 29 21.48 13.93 33.40
CA LYS A 29 22.55 14.21 34.38
C LYS A 29 21.90 14.32 35.77
N THR A 30 21.73 13.18 36.44
CA THR A 30 21.26 13.11 37.83
C THR A 30 22.19 13.92 38.74
N LYS A 31 23.50 13.73 38.62
CA LYS A 31 24.50 14.44 39.43
C LYS A 31 24.57 15.92 39.02
N GLY A 32 23.98 16.80 39.84
CA GLY A 32 24.10 18.26 39.71
C GLY A 32 22.85 19.00 39.27
N SER A 33 21.76 18.30 38.93
CA SER A 33 20.45 18.93 38.69
C SER A 33 20.01 19.72 39.93
N PRO A 34 19.48 20.96 39.79
CA PRO A 34 19.01 21.75 40.93
C PRO A 34 17.97 20.99 41.75
N TYR A 35 17.16 20.16 41.09
CA TYR A 35 16.18 19.29 41.73
C TYR A 35 16.82 18.22 42.64
N MET A 36 17.92 17.59 42.22
CA MET A 36 18.65 16.63 43.08
C MET A 36 19.41 17.31 44.22
N LYS A 37 19.91 18.54 44.02
CA LYS A 37 20.52 19.32 45.11
C LYS A 37 19.50 19.64 46.20
N HIS A 38 18.29 20.05 45.82
CA HIS A 38 17.21 20.26 46.79
C HIS A 38 16.82 18.95 47.49
N LEU A 39 16.71 17.85 46.74
CA LEU A 39 16.40 16.54 47.30
C LEU A 39 17.44 16.06 48.33
N ASP A 40 18.74 16.24 48.03
CA ASP A 40 19.84 15.90 48.93
C ASP A 40 19.83 16.76 50.20
N ILE A 41 19.46 18.04 50.09
CA ILE A 41 19.33 18.95 51.24
C ILE A 41 18.12 18.55 52.10
N TYR A 42 16.98 18.23 51.51
CA TYR A 42 15.78 17.79 52.23
C TYR A 42 15.98 16.41 52.87
N ALA A 43 16.68 15.49 52.20
CA ALA A 43 17.00 14.18 52.76
C ALA A 43 17.96 14.25 53.96
N ARG A 44 18.83 15.27 54.02
CA ARG A 44 19.70 15.54 55.17
C ARG A 44 18.99 16.27 56.31
N ARG A 45 18.02 17.15 56.01
CA ARG A 45 17.27 17.90 57.04
C ARG A 45 16.17 17.08 57.70
N ASP A 46 15.38 16.34 56.91
CA ASP A 46 14.27 15.52 57.41
C ASP A 46 14.27 14.14 56.70
N PRO A 47 14.91 13.12 57.29
CA PRO A 47 15.06 11.82 56.66
C PRO A 47 13.72 11.08 56.44
N GLN A 48 12.66 11.49 57.14
CA GLN A 48 11.32 10.92 57.02
C GLN A 48 10.58 11.39 55.76
N LEU A 49 10.93 12.56 55.20
CA LEU A 49 10.27 13.13 54.01
C LEU A 49 10.94 12.71 52.69
N ALA A 50 12.23 12.36 52.75
CA ALA A 50 13.03 11.87 51.62
C ALA A 50 12.35 10.79 50.75
N PRO A 51 11.71 9.73 51.31
CA PRO A 51 11.09 8.69 50.50
C PRO A 51 9.88 9.19 49.68
N TYR A 52 9.14 10.20 50.15
CA TYR A 52 8.00 10.76 49.42
C TYR A 52 8.45 11.61 48.23
N LEU A 53 9.45 12.45 48.45
CA LEU A 53 10.04 13.28 47.39
C LEU A 53 10.69 12.41 46.31
N LEU A 54 11.44 11.37 46.70
CA LEU A 54 12.02 10.38 45.76
C LEU A 54 10.94 9.69 44.91
N ARG A 55 9.79 9.40 45.51
CA ARG A 55 8.67 8.76 44.82
C ARG A 55 8.03 9.67 43.79
N GLU A 56 7.90 10.96 44.07
CA GLU A 56 7.37 11.95 43.12
C GLU A 56 8.27 12.07 41.88
N VAL A 57 9.59 12.11 42.07
CA VAL A 57 10.56 12.12 40.95
C VAL A 57 10.39 10.89 40.07
N ASP A 58 10.31 9.71 40.69
CA ASP A 58 10.21 8.44 39.96
C ASP A 58 8.88 8.35 39.21
N ILE A 59 7.78 8.82 39.81
CA ILE A 59 6.48 8.91 39.15
C ILE A 59 6.55 9.86 37.93
N GLU A 60 7.16 11.03 38.07
CA GLU A 60 7.29 11.98 36.97
C GLU A 60 8.21 11.44 35.85
N TYR A 61 9.31 10.78 36.23
CA TYR A 61 10.22 10.11 35.31
C TYR A 61 9.52 9.00 34.52
N LYS A 62 8.76 8.14 35.21
CA LYS A 62 7.95 7.08 34.58
C LYS A 62 6.87 7.66 33.64
N ARG A 63 6.27 8.80 33.98
CA ARG A 63 5.33 9.50 33.08
C ARG A 63 6.02 10.01 31.82
N LYS A 64 7.19 10.66 31.94
CA LYS A 64 7.97 11.15 30.79
C LYS A 64 8.44 10.00 29.90
N CYS A 65 8.97 8.93 30.48
CA CYS A 65 9.37 7.72 29.74
C CYS A 65 8.21 7.08 28.98
N ARG A 66 7.01 7.01 29.58
CA ARG A 66 5.82 6.51 28.87
C ARG A 66 5.45 7.38 27.68
N LYS A 67 5.52 8.71 27.81
CA LYS A 67 5.26 9.64 26.68
C LYS A 67 6.25 9.45 25.54
N VAL A 68 7.55 9.28 25.83
CA VAL A 68 8.57 9.04 24.81
C VAL A 68 8.35 7.69 24.13
N LYS A 69 8.10 6.62 24.91
CA LYS A 69 7.77 5.30 24.35
C LYS A 69 6.55 5.34 23.45
N PHE A 70 5.51 6.07 23.85
CA PHE A 70 4.31 6.26 23.04
C PHE A 70 4.58 7.02 21.73
N LEU A 71 5.39 8.08 21.77
CA LEU A 71 5.79 8.83 20.58
C LEU A 71 6.59 7.96 19.60
N VAL A 72 7.56 7.18 20.10
CA VAL A 72 8.31 6.23 19.28
C VAL A 72 7.38 5.19 18.65
N TRP A 73 6.45 4.65 19.43
CA TRP A 73 5.46 3.71 18.93
C TRP A 73 4.57 4.32 17.84
N LEU A 74 4.09 5.55 18.01
CA LEU A 74 3.32 6.26 16.98
C LEU A 74 4.12 6.46 15.70
N ILE A 75 5.41 6.82 15.78
CA ILE A 75 6.25 6.98 14.60
C ILE A 75 6.43 5.64 13.87
N LEU A 76 6.67 4.55 14.59
CA LEU A 76 6.77 3.23 13.98
C LEU A 76 5.45 2.82 13.32
N PHE A 77 4.32 3.08 13.98
CA PHE A 77 2.99 2.78 13.47
C PHE A 77 2.65 3.59 12.20
N THR A 78 2.98 4.88 12.17
CA THR A 78 2.72 5.71 10.97
C THR A 78 3.60 5.28 9.80
N VAL A 79 4.86 4.92 10.05
CA VAL A 79 5.75 4.40 9.01
C VAL A 79 5.25 3.06 8.47
N SER A 80 4.82 2.14 9.34
CA SER A 80 4.27 0.85 8.89
C SER A 80 2.99 1.03 8.06
N MET A 81 2.09 1.93 8.48
CA MET A 81 0.87 2.25 7.72
C MET A 81 1.19 2.88 6.36
N ALA A 82 2.17 3.78 6.30
CA ALA A 82 2.61 4.39 5.04
C ALA A 82 3.21 3.36 4.07
N LEU A 83 3.95 2.38 4.58
CA LEU A 83 4.45 1.27 3.76
C LEU A 83 3.32 0.35 3.30
N GLN A 84 2.39 0.00 4.19
CA GLN A 84 1.26 -0.87 3.85
C GLN A 84 0.36 -0.25 2.77
N THR A 85 0.07 1.05 2.88
CA THR A 85 -0.72 1.77 1.85
C THR A 85 -0.02 1.83 0.50
N ARG A 86 1.31 1.96 0.48
CA ARG A 86 2.10 1.86 -0.76
C ARG A 86 1.99 0.47 -1.39
N MET A 87 2.19 -0.59 -0.59
CA MET A 87 2.08 -1.97 -1.07
C MET A 87 0.68 -2.28 -1.61
N GLN A 88 -0.37 -1.86 -0.91
CA GLN A 88 -1.76 -2.03 -1.36
C GLN A 88 -2.05 -1.34 -2.69
N SER A 89 -1.40 -0.19 -2.96
CA SER A 89 -1.55 0.51 -4.23
C SER A 89 -0.93 -0.25 -5.41
N GLU A 90 0.19 -0.93 -5.17
CA GLU A 90 0.86 -1.78 -6.15
C GLU A 90 0.05 -3.07 -6.39
N GLU A 91 -0.44 -3.71 -5.34
CA GLU A 91 -1.33 -4.88 -5.43
C GLU A 91 -2.59 -4.57 -6.25
N LEU A 92 -3.23 -3.43 -6.02
CA LEU A 92 -4.40 -3.01 -6.79
C LEU A 92 -4.07 -2.84 -8.28
N HIS A 93 -2.88 -2.31 -8.60
CA HIS A 93 -2.42 -2.18 -9.97
C HIS A 93 -2.25 -3.56 -10.64
N TYR A 94 -1.59 -4.52 -9.96
CA TYR A 94 -1.42 -5.87 -10.48
C TYR A 94 -2.77 -6.59 -10.69
N MET A 95 -3.71 -6.43 -9.77
CA MET A 95 -5.06 -7.02 -9.90
C MET A 95 -5.82 -6.45 -11.10
N ARG A 96 -5.70 -5.15 -11.38
CA ARG A 96 -6.28 -4.54 -12.59
C ARG A 96 -5.65 -5.08 -13.86
N LEU A 97 -4.32 -5.18 -13.91
CA LEU A 97 -3.61 -5.72 -15.05
C LEU A 97 -3.98 -7.19 -15.31
N PHE A 98 -4.12 -7.98 -14.24
CA PHE A 98 -4.59 -9.35 -14.33
C PHE A 98 -6.03 -9.42 -14.88
N ALA A 99 -6.94 -8.59 -14.38
CA ALA A 99 -8.31 -8.53 -14.87
C ALA A 99 -8.38 -8.14 -16.36
N GLU A 100 -7.55 -7.20 -16.81
CA GLU A 100 -7.45 -6.82 -18.23
C GLU A 100 -6.93 -7.96 -19.10
N LEU A 101 -5.93 -8.71 -18.63
CA LEU A 101 -5.40 -9.87 -19.36
C LEU A 101 -6.45 -10.97 -19.46
N MET A 102 -7.13 -11.29 -18.37
CA MET A 102 -8.24 -12.26 -18.36
C MET A 102 -9.36 -11.86 -19.31
N LYS A 103 -9.72 -10.57 -19.33
CA LYS A 103 -10.72 -10.06 -20.26
C LYS A 103 -10.27 -10.23 -21.72
N LYS A 104 -9.03 -9.88 -22.05
CA LYS A 104 -8.47 -10.07 -23.40
C LYS A 104 -8.43 -11.54 -23.80
N GLU A 105 -8.07 -12.44 -22.89
CA GLU A 105 -8.07 -13.87 -23.16
C GLU A 105 -9.49 -14.37 -23.43
N GLN A 106 -10.47 -13.89 -22.66
CA GLN A 106 -11.87 -14.25 -22.85
C GLN A 106 -12.43 -13.69 -24.17
N ASP A 107 -12.15 -12.43 -24.48
CA ASP A 107 -12.52 -11.80 -25.76
C ASP A 107 -11.91 -12.58 -26.95
N ALA A 108 -10.65 -13.03 -26.84
CA ALA A 108 -10.01 -13.84 -27.87
C ALA A 108 -10.66 -15.23 -28.03
N LYS A 109 -11.04 -15.89 -26.93
CA LYS A 109 -11.78 -17.16 -26.98
C LYS A 109 -13.15 -16.99 -27.61
N ASP A 110 -13.83 -15.89 -27.32
CA ASP A 110 -15.13 -15.58 -27.91
C ASP A 110 -15.01 -15.30 -29.42
N GLU A 111 -13.99 -14.55 -29.86
CA GLU A 111 -13.70 -14.37 -31.28
C GLU A 111 -13.40 -15.69 -32.00
N ASP A 112 -12.59 -16.56 -31.41
CA ASP A 112 -12.27 -17.86 -31.99
C ASP A 112 -13.50 -18.77 -32.08
N ASN A 113 -14.38 -18.72 -31.08
CA ASN A 113 -15.66 -19.42 -31.10
C ASN A 113 -16.58 -18.88 -32.20
N VAL A 114 -16.63 -17.56 -32.40
CA VAL A 114 -17.38 -16.93 -33.50
C VAL A 114 -16.83 -17.40 -34.85
N LYS A 115 -15.51 -17.33 -35.06
CA LYS A 115 -14.86 -17.78 -36.31
C LYS A 115 -15.13 -19.24 -36.62
N ARG A 116 -15.03 -20.14 -35.62
CA ARG A 116 -15.34 -21.57 -35.80
C ARG A 116 -16.79 -21.79 -36.22
N ARG A 117 -17.73 -21.04 -35.66
CA ARG A 117 -19.15 -21.12 -36.01
C ARG A 117 -19.42 -20.61 -37.43
N GLU A 118 -18.77 -19.53 -37.86
CA GLU A 118 -18.87 -19.04 -39.24
C GLU A 118 -18.38 -20.09 -40.24
N ILE A 119 -17.25 -20.75 -39.95
CA ILE A 119 -16.72 -21.85 -40.78
C ILE A 119 -17.70 -23.03 -40.82
N PHE A 120 -18.31 -23.39 -39.68
CA PHE A 120 -19.31 -24.45 -39.62
C PHE A 120 -20.53 -24.15 -40.49
N VAL A 121 -21.07 -22.93 -40.42
CA VAL A 121 -22.21 -22.50 -41.25
C VAL A 121 -21.86 -22.55 -42.73
N GLN A 122 -20.65 -22.08 -43.11
CA GLN A 122 -20.17 -22.17 -44.49
C GLN A 122 -20.06 -23.61 -44.98
N TYR A 123 -19.48 -24.50 -44.15
CA TYR A 123 -19.36 -25.92 -44.46
C TYR A 123 -20.74 -26.59 -44.64
N MET A 124 -21.68 -26.31 -43.74
CA MET A 124 -23.04 -26.84 -43.83
C MET A 124 -23.79 -26.38 -45.08
N ASN A 125 -23.56 -25.14 -45.53
CA ASN A 125 -24.13 -24.66 -46.79
C ASN A 125 -23.50 -25.36 -48.00
N LEU A 126 -22.19 -25.61 -47.98
CA LEU A 126 -21.48 -26.35 -49.04
C LEU A 126 -21.96 -27.80 -49.16
N VAL A 127 -22.15 -28.48 -48.03
CA VAL A 127 -22.73 -29.83 -47.98
C VAL A 127 -24.15 -29.83 -48.53
N LYS A 128 -25.00 -28.88 -48.13
CA LYS A 128 -26.38 -28.78 -48.64
C LYS A 128 -26.44 -28.54 -50.15
N ASP A 129 -25.53 -27.73 -50.68
CA ASP A 129 -25.39 -27.52 -52.13
C ASP A 129 -24.98 -28.81 -52.85
N ALA A 130 -24.08 -29.61 -52.28
CA ALA A 130 -23.70 -30.92 -52.83
C ALA A 130 -24.85 -31.94 -52.83
N PHE A 131 -25.77 -31.85 -51.87
CA PHE A 131 -26.95 -32.73 -51.77
C PHE A 131 -28.23 -32.14 -52.40
N PHE A 132 -28.14 -31.07 -53.20
CA PHE A 132 -29.28 -30.40 -53.87
C PHE A 132 -30.46 -30.05 -52.95
N ARG A 133 -30.20 -29.74 -51.67
CA ARG A 133 -31.25 -29.36 -50.73
C ARG A 133 -31.61 -27.88 -50.92
N SER A 134 -32.87 -27.58 -51.25
CA SER A 134 -33.32 -26.22 -51.60
C SER A 134 -33.32 -25.20 -50.45
N GLN A 135 -33.11 -25.64 -49.20
CA GLN A 135 -33.16 -24.78 -48.01
C GLN A 135 -31.75 -24.35 -47.57
N LYS A 136 -31.31 -23.19 -48.08
CA LYS A 136 -30.07 -22.52 -47.67
C LYS A 136 -30.29 -21.71 -46.40
N TRP A 137 -29.29 -21.63 -45.53
CA TRP A 137 -29.31 -20.65 -44.43
C TRP A 137 -29.12 -19.25 -45.02
N THR A 138 -30.15 -18.41 -44.91
CA THR A 138 -30.10 -17.02 -45.35
C THR A 138 -29.42 -16.14 -44.31
N LYS A 139 -28.97 -14.94 -44.72
CA LYS A 139 -28.36 -13.95 -43.80
C LYS A 139 -29.28 -13.58 -42.62
N SER A 140 -30.60 -13.72 -42.79
CA SER A 140 -31.60 -13.54 -41.73
C SER A 140 -31.54 -14.63 -40.66
N ASP A 141 -31.33 -15.89 -41.08
CA ASP A 141 -31.22 -17.03 -40.16
C ASP A 141 -29.92 -16.94 -39.36
N ASP A 142 -28.85 -16.46 -40.00
CA ASP A 142 -27.56 -16.22 -39.37
C ASP A 142 -27.66 -15.11 -38.29
N LEU A 143 -28.40 -14.02 -38.58
CA LEU A 143 -28.69 -12.97 -37.59
C LEU A 143 -29.58 -13.46 -36.45
N SER A 144 -30.60 -14.27 -36.74
CA SER A 144 -31.48 -14.86 -35.73
C SER A 144 -30.71 -15.83 -34.81
N ALA A 145 -29.84 -16.66 -35.40
CA ALA A 145 -28.93 -17.54 -34.69
C ALA A 145 -27.80 -16.79 -33.96
N ARG A 146 -27.47 -15.54 -34.32
CA ARG A 146 -26.55 -14.71 -33.52
C ARG A 146 -27.26 -14.07 -32.32
N ASN A 147 -28.51 -13.65 -32.48
CA ASN A 147 -29.29 -12.99 -31.45
C ASN A 147 -29.81 -13.94 -30.36
N ALA A 148 -30.18 -15.17 -30.73
CA ALA A 148 -30.67 -16.19 -29.78
C ALA A 148 -29.62 -16.66 -28.76
N PHE A 149 -28.34 -16.31 -28.94
CA PHE A 149 -27.23 -16.73 -28.08
C PHE A 149 -26.57 -15.58 -27.31
N ARG A 150 -27.11 -14.35 -27.45
CA ARG A 150 -26.66 -13.17 -26.71
C ARG A 150 -27.44 -12.95 -25.40
N SER A 151 -28.52 -13.70 -25.18
CA SER A 151 -29.31 -13.79 -23.93
C SER A 151 -28.77 -14.88 -23.02
#